data_AF-A0A285NST2-F1
#
_entry.id   AF-A0A285NST2-F1
#
_cell.length_a   1.000
_cell.length_b   1.000
_cell.length_c   1.000
_cell.angle_alpha   90.00
_cell.angle_beta   90.00
_cell.angle_gamma   90.00
#
_symmetry.space_group_name_H-M   'P 1'
#
loop_
_entity.id
_entity.type
_entity.pdbx_description
1 polymer ?
#
loop_
_entity_poly.entity_id
_entity_poly.type
_entity_poly.pdbx_seq_one_letter_code
_entity_poly.pdbx_strand_id
1 'polypeptide(L)'
;MVDIGDHYRPTEDDADAGIYRVVGVPDDVTLLRVADADGRRVHTGAIRHVQRATLDADFESASDPDAGLSPVAWLRNLLSGMYWSVRRFL
;
A
#
# COMPACT_ATOMS: atom_id res chain seq x y z
N MET A 1 14.72 7.20 -5.67
CA MET A 1 14.47 7.87 -4.37
C MET A 1 13.27 7.15 -3.78
N VAL A 2 13.35 6.76 -2.51
CA VAL A 2 12.30 5.99 -1.83
C VAL A 2 11.46 6.99 -1.04
N ASP A 3 10.17 7.06 -1.33
CA ASP A 3 9.24 7.98 -0.72
C ASP A 3 8.19 7.25 0.14
N ILE A 4 7.66 7.93 1.15
CA ILE A 4 6.58 7.39 1.97
C ILE A 4 5.34 7.20 1.09
N GLY A 5 4.79 5.99 1.10
CA GLY A 5 3.69 5.59 0.23
C GLY A 5 4.12 4.71 -0.94
N ASP A 6 5.41 4.59 -1.24
CA ASP A 6 5.90 3.68 -2.28
C ASP A 6 5.62 2.22 -1.93
N HIS A 7 5.42 1.40 -2.95
CA HIS A 7 5.13 -0.01 -2.81
C HIS A 7 6.26 -0.86 -3.38
N TYR A 8 6.59 -1.92 -2.64
CA TYR A 8 7.66 -2.85 -2.96
C TYR A 8 7.22 -4.29 -2.76
N ARG A 9 7.77 -5.18 -3.57
CA ARG A 9 7.61 -6.63 -3.48
C ARG A 9 9.01 -7.28 -3.38
N PRO A 10 9.22 -8.25 -2.47
CA PRO A 10 10.46 -9.03 -2.45
C PRO A 10 10.65 -9.79 -3.76
N THR A 11 11.88 -9.88 -4.25
CA THR A 11 12.21 -10.63 -5.47
C THR A 11 12.28 -12.14 -5.25
N GLU A 12 12.47 -12.59 -4.00
CA GLU A 12 12.46 -14.01 -3.63
C GLU A 12 11.05 -14.46 -3.20
N ASP A 13 10.55 -15.52 -3.84
CA ASP A 13 9.29 -16.21 -3.49
C ASP A 13 9.50 -17.08 -2.24
N ASP A 14 9.45 -16.46 -1.06
CA ASP A 14 9.54 -17.14 0.24
C ASP A 14 8.33 -16.84 1.14
N ALA A 15 8.34 -17.27 2.41
CA ALA A 15 7.28 -17.06 3.40
C ALA A 15 6.87 -15.59 3.63
N ASP A 16 7.71 -14.65 3.17
CA ASP A 16 7.50 -13.20 3.22
C ASP A 16 6.90 -12.60 1.92
N ALA A 17 6.50 -13.44 0.96
CA ALA A 17 5.90 -13.00 -0.30
C ALA A 17 4.65 -12.12 -0.06
N GLY A 18 4.67 -10.91 -0.62
CA GLY A 18 3.62 -9.91 -0.43
C GLY A 18 3.98 -8.52 -0.96
N ILE A 19 3.05 -7.58 -0.83
CA ILE A 19 3.28 -6.17 -1.16
C ILE A 19 3.45 -5.40 0.14
N TYR A 20 4.48 -4.59 0.18
CA TYR A 20 4.85 -3.76 1.30
C TYR A 20 4.76 -2.29 0.92
N ARG A 21 4.24 -1.45 1.81
CA ARG A 21 4.20 0.00 1.66
C ARG A 21 5.24 0.64 2.55
N VAL A 22 6.00 1.60 2.03
CA VAL A 22 6.90 2.44 2.81
C VAL A 22 6.09 3.34 3.72
N VAL A 23 6.28 3.21 5.03
CA VAL A 23 5.61 4.03 6.05
C VAL A 23 6.58 4.95 6.81
N GLY A 24 7.88 4.80 6.57
CA GLY A 24 8.92 5.67 7.13
C GLY A 24 10.25 5.49 6.43
N VAL A 25 11.03 6.58 6.37
CA VAL A 25 12.39 6.61 5.82
C VAL A 25 13.37 7.34 6.77
N PRO A 26 13.54 6.88 8.02
CA PRO A 26 14.63 7.35 8.88
C PRO A 26 15.99 6.87 8.32
N ASP A 27 16.88 6.30 9.15
CA ASP A 27 18.14 5.72 8.67
C ASP A 27 17.90 4.48 7.80
N ASP A 28 17.01 3.59 8.26
CA ASP A 28 16.50 2.43 7.53
C ASP A 28 15.10 2.70 6.97
N VAL A 29 14.66 1.94 5.96
CA VAL A 29 13.30 2.02 5.41
C VAL A 29 12.36 1.12 6.21
N THR A 30 11.25 1.69 6.67
CA THR A 30 10.19 0.96 7.37
C THR A 30 9.09 0.56 6.38
N LEU A 31 8.89 -0.75 6.23
CA LEU A 31 7.94 -1.39 5.34
C LEU A 31 6.78 -1.99 6.14
N LEU A 32 5.55 -1.73 5.72
CA LEU A 32 4.34 -2.36 6.25
C LEU A 32 3.76 -3.31 5.20
N ARG A 33 3.54 -4.58 5.56
CA ARG A 33 2.84 -5.51 4.67
C ARG A 33 1.38 -5.11 4.49
N VAL A 34 0.98 -4.85 3.26
CA VAL A 34 -0.39 -4.43 2.91
C VAL A 34 -1.13 -5.45 2.05
N ALA A 35 -0.41 -6.34 1.35
CA ALA A 35 -1.01 -7.45 0.62
C ALA A 35 -0.20 -8.76 0.75
N ASP A 36 -0.88 -9.89 0.55
CA ASP A 36 -0.26 -11.20 0.42
C ASP A 36 0.36 -11.43 -0.98
N ALA A 37 0.91 -12.62 -1.21
CA ALA A 37 1.53 -13.00 -2.47
C ALA A 37 0.55 -12.97 -3.66
N ASP A 38 -0.73 -13.24 -3.39
CA ASP A 38 -1.82 -13.18 -4.38
C ASP A 38 -2.32 -11.74 -4.62
N GLY A 39 -1.74 -10.74 -3.93
CA GLY A 39 -2.14 -9.34 -4.03
C GLY A 39 -3.42 -9.01 -3.26
N ARG A 40 -3.91 -9.91 -2.39
CA ARG A 40 -5.07 -9.63 -1.54
C ARG A 40 -4.64 -8.82 -0.32
N ARG A 41 -5.45 -7.83 0.04
CA ARG A 41 -5.20 -7.00 1.22
C ARG A 41 -5.11 -7.83 2.49
N VAL A 42 -4.11 -7.51 3.31
CA VAL A 42 -3.92 -8.09 4.64
C VAL A 42 -3.76 -7.00 5.70
N HIS A 43 -4.25 -7.29 6.91
CA HIS A 43 -4.20 -6.38 8.05
C HIS A 43 -3.43 -7.00 9.22
N THR A 44 -2.27 -7.57 8.92
CA THR A 44 -1.45 -8.26 9.93
C THR A 44 -0.67 -7.29 10.83
N GLY A 45 -0.47 -6.05 10.38
CA GLY A 45 0.40 -5.09 11.07
C GLY A 45 1.88 -5.49 11.01
N ALA A 46 2.27 -6.39 10.09
CA ALA A 46 3.64 -6.83 9.96
C ALA A 46 4.54 -5.70 9.43
N ILE A 47 5.50 -5.28 10.25
CA ILE A 47 6.48 -4.24 9.93
C ILE A 47 7.85 -4.86 9.74
N ARG A 48 8.59 -4.39 8.74
CA ARG A 48 9.97 -4.77 8.49
C ARG A 48 10.83 -3.52 8.35
N HIS A 49 12.01 -3.53 8.95
CA HIS A 49 13.02 -2.51 8.74
C HIS A 49 14.06 -3.09 7.80
N VAL A 50 14.34 -2.40 6.70
CA VAL A 50 15.34 -2.81 5.72
C VAL A 50 16.29 -1.66 5.44
N GLN A 51 17.57 -1.97 5.32
CA GLN A 51 18.55 -1.00 4.84
C GLN A 51 18.22 -0.63 3.39
N ARG A 52 18.53 0.60 2.98
CA ARG A 52 18.29 1.05 1.59
C ARG A 52 18.97 0.16 0.56
N ALA A 53 20.20 -0.29 0.84
CA ALA A 53 20.93 -1.20 -0.05
C ALA A 53 20.23 -2.55 -0.22
N THR A 54 19.62 -3.09 0.85
CA THR A 54 18.82 -4.32 0.80
C THR A 54 17.52 -4.11 0.04
N LEU A 55 16.87 -2.95 0.22
CA LEU A 55 15.67 -2.61 -0.54
C LEU A 55 15.96 -2.58 -2.04
N ASP A 56 17.06 -1.95 -2.46
CA ASP A 56 17.42 -1.84 -3.87
C ASP A 56 17.86 -3.19 -4.49
N ALA A 57 18.43 -4.10 -3.69
CA ALA A 57 18.92 -5.40 -4.16
C ALA A 57 17.82 -6.48 -4.20
N ASP A 58 16.97 -6.50 -3.17
CA ASP A 58 16.08 -7.64 -2.89
C ASP A 58 14.59 -7.31 -3.09
N PHE A 59 14.28 -6.06 -3.47
CA PHE A 59 12.90 -5.64 -3.72
C PHE A 59 12.75 -4.95 -5.07
N GLU A 60 11.63 -5.23 -5.72
CA GLU A 60 11.18 -4.52 -6.91
C GLU A 60 10.03 -3.58 -6.58
N SER A 61 9.89 -2.50 -7.35
CA SER A 61 8.76 -1.59 -7.20
C SER A 61 7.47 -2.27 -7.63
N ALA A 62 6.46 -2.21 -6.76
CA ALA A 62 5.15 -2.79 -6.99
C ALA A 62 4.12 -1.69 -7.29
N SER A 63 3.10 -2.03 -8.08
CA SER A 63 1.93 -1.16 -8.22
C SER A 63 1.13 -1.12 -6.92
N ASP A 64 0.46 0.01 -6.66
CA ASP A 64 -0.46 0.13 -5.53
C ASP A 64 -1.56 -0.93 -5.63
N PRO A 65 -1.68 -1.85 -4.65
CA PRO A 65 -2.73 -2.88 -4.67
C PRO A 65 -4.15 -2.30 -4.64
N ASP A 66 -4.31 -1.03 -4.27
CA ASP A 66 -5.59 -0.32 -4.28
C ASP A 66 -5.90 0.40 -5.61
N ALA A 67 -4.96 0.45 -6.56
CA ALA A 67 -5.17 1.12 -7.85
C ALA A 67 -6.36 0.52 -8.64
N GLY A 68 -6.64 -0.78 -8.48
CA GLY A 68 -7.79 -1.45 -9.07
C GLY A 68 -9.14 -1.19 -8.36
N LEU A 69 -9.13 -0.72 -7.11
CA LEU A 69 -10.35 -0.40 -6.33
C LEU A 69 -10.79 1.06 -6.51
N SER A 70 -9.90 1.93 -6.97
CA SER A 70 -10.11 3.38 -7.13
C SER A 70 -11.21 3.81 -8.12
N PRO A 71 -11.40 3.21 -9.31
CA PRO A 71 -12.38 3.72 -10.28
C PRO A 71 -13.83 3.66 -9.77
N VAL A 72 -14.16 2.60 -9.02
CA VAL A 72 -15.52 2.36 -8.51
C VAL A 72 -15.75 3.02 -7.14
N ALA A 73 -14.72 3.10 -6.30
CA ALA A 73 -14.81 3.76 -5.00
C ALA A 73 -14.94 5.29 -5.12
N TRP A 74 -14.26 5.91 -6.07
CA TRP A 74 -14.40 7.35 -6.35
C TRP A 74 -15.83 7.72 -6.76
N LEU A 75 -16.47 6.91 -7.62
CA LEU A 75 -17.85 7.12 -8.06
C LEU A 75 -18.86 6.98 -6.89
N ARG A 76 -18.65 6.03 -5.96
CA ARG A 76 -19.51 5.87 -4.77
C ARG A 76 -19.34 7.00 -3.76
N ASN A 77 -18.13 7.54 -3.60
CA ASN A 77 -17.90 8.70 -2.73
C ASN A 77 -18.55 9.98 -3.27
N LEU A 78 -18.60 10.16 -4.60
CA LEU A 78 -19.29 11.29 -5.23
C LEU A 78 -20.80 11.28 -4.93
N LEU A 79 -21.44 10.11 -5.06
CA LEU A 79 -22.87 9.93 -4.76
C LEU A 79 -23.17 10.11 -3.26
N SER A 80 -22.28 9.64 -2.40
CA SER A 80 -22.40 9.81 -0.94
C SER A 80 -22.27 11.28 -0.55
N GLY A 81 -21.37 12.03 -1.19
CA GLY A 81 -21.23 13.48 -1.00
C GLY A 81 -22.48 14.27 -1.38
N MET A 82 -23.16 13.87 -2.46
CA MET A 82 -24.44 14.48 -2.86
C MET A 82 -25.57 14.20 -1.86
N TYR A 83 -25.64 13.00 -1.31
CA TYR A 83 -26.67 12.65 -0.30
C TYR A 83 -26.55 13.49 0.97
N TRP A 84 -25.33 13.69 1.48
CA TRP A 84 -25.10 14.52 2.67
C TRP A 84 -25.32 16.02 2.42
N SER A 85 -25.10 16.50 1.19
CA SER A 85 -25.43 17.87 0.78
C SER A 85 -26.94 18.11 0.80
N VAL A 86 -27.73 17.20 0.21
CA VAL A 86 -29.20 17.32 0.19
C VAL A 86 -29.80 17.21 1.59
N ARG A 87 -29.24 16.34 2.44
CA ARG A 87 -29.71 16.19 3.84
C ARG A 87 -29.44 17.41 4.72
N ARG A 88 -28.49 18.29 4.37
CA ARG A 88 -28.24 19.52 5.14
C ARG A 88 -29.31 20.61 4.93
N PHE A 89 -30.17 20.45 3.92
CA PHE A 89 -31.22 21.40 3.57
C PHE A 89 -32.65 20.87 3.79
N LEU A 90 -32.80 19.72 4.45
CA LEU A 90 -34.07 19.15 4.92
C LEU A 90 -34.20 19.26 6.44
#